data_AF-A0A146KLX3-F1
#
_entry.id   AF-A0A146KLX3-F1
#
_cell.length_a   1.000
_cell.length_b   1.000
_cell.length_c   1.000
_cell.angle_alpha   90.00
_cell.angle_beta   90.00
_cell.angle_gamma   90.00
#
_symmetry.space_group_name_H-M   'P 1'
#
loop_
_entity.id
_entity.type
_entity.pdbx_description
1 polymer ?
#
loop_
_entity_poly.entity_id
_entity_poly.type
_entity_poly.pdbx_seq_one_letter_code
_entity_poly.pdbx_strand_id
1 'polypeptide(L)' 'VQVNKVISLIRQGKTDEIQTFPITCSELGIILQKAKTQQTREIITQMFKPKLTDQKYEDIMNFMTFATEKQRLYNIINEE' A
#
# COMPACT_ATOMS: atom_id res chain seq x y z
N VAL A 1 7.67 -3.67 -2.45
CA VAL A 1 8.45 -3.54 -1.17
C VAL A 1 7.56 -3.51 0.08
N GLN A 2 6.47 -2.72 0.11
CA GLN A 2 5.63 -2.57 1.31
C GLN A 2 4.88 -3.86 1.74
N VAL A 3 4.36 -4.65 0.78
CA VAL A 3 3.70 -5.95 1.06
C VAL A 3 4.62 -6.91 1.83
N ASN A 4 5.90 -6.99 1.46
CA ASN A 4 6.87 -7.85 2.14
C ASN A 4 7.14 -7.39 3.58
N LYS A 5 7.11 -6.06 3.83
CA LYS A 5 7.24 -5.50 5.18
C LYS A 5 6.06 -5.93 6.06
N VAL A 6 4.83 -5.85 5.54
CA VAL A 6 3.63 -6.33 6.25
C VAL A 6 3.71 -7.82 6.56
N ILE A 7 4.13 -8.64 5.59
CA ILE A 7 4.33 -10.09 5.80
C ILE A 7 5.36 -10.36 6.90
N SER A 8 6.45 -9.59 6.95
CA SER A 8 7.47 -9.72 7.99
C SER A 8 6.90 -9.41 9.38
N LEU A 9 6.14 -8.33 9.52
CA LEU A 9 5.51 -7.94 10.78
C LEU A 9 4.48 -8.97 11.25
N ILE A 10 3.66 -9.52 10.34
CA ILE A 10 2.73 -10.61 10.65
C ILE A 10 3.48 -11.85 11.18
N ARG A 11 4.60 -12.23 10.56
CA ARG A 11 5.41 -13.37 11.00
C ARG A 11 6.03 -13.16 12.38
N GLN A 12 6.30 -11.92 12.74
CA GLN A 12 6.86 -11.53 14.04
C GLN A 12 5.77 -11.33 15.11
N GLY A 13 4.49 -11.44 14.76
CA GLY A 13 3.37 -11.18 15.68
C GLY A 13 3.15 -9.68 16.00
N LYS A 14 3.79 -8.78 15.25
CA LYS A 14 3.77 -7.32 15.45
C LYS A 14 2.71 -6.66 14.57
N THR A 15 1.45 -7.10 14.71
CA THR A 15 0.35 -6.60 13.87
C THR A 15 -0.02 -5.15 14.13
N ASP A 16 0.28 -4.65 15.33
CA ASP A 16 0.14 -3.27 15.77
C ASP A 16 1.09 -2.29 15.07
N GLU A 17 2.24 -2.77 14.60
CA GLU A 17 3.23 -1.96 13.86
C GLU A 17 2.90 -1.80 12.36
N ILE A 18 1.81 -2.43 11.87
CA ILE A 18 1.45 -2.43 10.45
C ILE A 18 0.81 -1.09 10.06
N GLN A 19 1.47 -0.37 9.16
CA GLN A 19 0.92 0.81 8.52
C GLN A 19 0.13 0.42 7.26
N THR A 20 -1.10 0.92 7.12
CA THR A 20 -1.94 0.67 5.95
C THR A 20 -1.55 1.57 4.77
N PHE A 21 -1.64 1.05 3.55
CA PHE A 21 -1.37 1.76 2.31
C PHE A 21 -2.33 1.25 1.21
N PRO A 22 -2.52 2.00 0.11
CA PRO A 22 -3.31 1.54 -1.03
C PRO A 22 -2.78 0.20 -1.55
N ILE A 23 -3.66 -0.79 -1.67
CA ILE A 23 -3.30 -2.17 -2.01
C ILE A 23 -4.33 -2.79 -2.94
N THR A 24 -3.91 -3.67 -3.84
CA THR A 24 -4.83 -4.43 -4.70
C THR A 24 -5.40 -5.65 -3.98
N CYS A 25 -6.55 -6.17 -4.46
CA CYS A 25 -7.11 -7.42 -3.97
C CYS A 25 -6.10 -8.59 -4.03
N SER A 26 -5.28 -8.64 -5.08
CA SER A 26 -4.24 -9.67 -5.25
C SER A 26 -3.16 -9.57 -4.16
N GLU A 27 -2.68 -8.37 -3.87
CA GLU A 27 -1.69 -8.14 -2.82
C GLU A 27 -2.26 -8.43 -1.42
N LEU A 28 -3.51 -8.06 -1.16
CA LEU A 28 -4.20 -8.42 0.08
C LEU A 28 -4.29 -9.95 0.23
N GLY A 29 -4.62 -10.67 -0.86
CA GLY A 29 -4.62 -12.12 -0.89
C GLY A 29 -3.29 -12.74 -0.49
N ILE A 30 -2.17 -12.19 -0.98
CA ILE A 30 -0.82 -12.63 -0.61
C ILE A 30 -0.55 -12.42 0.89
N ILE A 31 -0.94 -11.28 1.45
CA ILE A 31 -0.77 -10.99 2.89
C ILE A 31 -1.59 -11.98 3.73
N LEU A 32 -2.87 -12.19 3.38
CA LEU A 32 -3.77 -13.07 4.11
C LEU A 32 -3.32 -14.54 4.08
N GLN A 33 -2.71 -15.01 2.99
CA GLN A 33 -2.11 -16.34 2.92
C GLN A 33 -0.98 -16.55 3.95
N LYS A 34 -0.32 -15.48 4.42
CA LYS A 34 0.75 -15.56 5.41
C LYS A 34 0.25 -15.37 6.85
N ALA A 35 -0.98 -14.92 7.05
CA ALA A 35 -1.63 -14.85 8.36
C ALA A 35 -2.12 -16.25 8.79
N LYS A 36 -1.53 -16.78 9.88
CA LYS A 36 -1.76 -18.15 10.35
C LYS A 36 -3.06 -18.35 11.12
N THR A 37 -3.54 -17.34 11.84
CA THR A 37 -4.75 -17.43 12.65
C THR A 37 -5.92 -16.71 11.98
N GLN A 38 -7.14 -17.17 12.26
CA GLN A 38 -8.36 -16.54 11.78
C GLN A 38 -8.46 -15.08 12.27
N GLN A 39 -8.13 -14.85 13.54
CA GLN A 39 -8.13 -13.51 14.14
C GLN A 39 -7.18 -12.55 13.41
N THR A 40 -5.95 -12.97 13.09
CA THR A 40 -5.02 -12.12 12.33
C THR A 40 -5.55 -11.82 10.93
N ARG A 41 -6.19 -12.80 10.27
CA ARG A 41 -6.79 -12.56 8.94
C ARG A 41 -7.91 -11.52 9.00
N GLU A 42 -8.76 -11.58 10.01
CA GLU A 42 -9.85 -10.62 10.21
C GLU A 42 -9.30 -9.22 10.48
N ILE A 43 -8.31 -9.08 11.37
CA ILE A 43 -7.66 -7.79 11.65
C ILE A 43 -7.06 -7.19 10.37
N ILE A 44 -6.26 -7.97 9.64
CA ILE A 44 -5.63 -7.50 8.38
C ILE A 44 -6.69 -7.13 7.34
N THR A 45 -7.76 -7.91 7.23
CA THR A 45 -8.87 -7.61 6.31
C THR A 45 -9.53 -6.28 6.66
N GLN A 46 -9.86 -6.05 7.93
CA GLN A 46 -10.47 -4.79 8.38
C GLN A 46 -9.55 -3.59 8.16
N MET A 47 -8.24 -3.75 8.38
CA MET A 47 -7.25 -2.69 8.16
C MET A 47 -7.12 -2.28 6.68
N PHE A 48 -7.08 -3.25 5.76
CA PHE A 48 -6.76 -2.99 4.36
C PHE A 48 -7.97 -2.90 3.43
N LYS A 49 -9.15 -3.40 3.82
CA LYS A 49 -10.38 -3.29 3.02
C LYS A 49 -10.72 -1.84 2.61
N PRO A 50 -10.58 -0.82 3.48
CA PRO A 50 -10.80 0.58 3.09
C PRO A 50 -9.72 1.18 2.17
N LYS A 51 -8.61 0.47 1.97
CA LYS A 51 -7.46 0.88 1.14
C LYS A 51 -7.35 0.07 -0.15
N LEU A 52 -8.37 -0.73 -0.47
CA LEU A 52 -8.41 -1.48 -1.72
C LEU A 52 -8.47 -0.52 -2.91
N THR A 53 -7.67 -0.82 -3.93
CA THR A 53 -7.58 -0.06 -5.18
C THR A 53 -7.40 -1.04 -6.35
N ASP A 54 -7.90 -0.64 -7.53
CA ASP A 54 -7.72 -1.40 -8.76
C ASP A 54 -6.33 -1.20 -9.39
N GLN A 55 -5.61 -0.17 -8.93
CA GLN A 55 -4.27 0.18 -9.40
C GLN A 55 -3.21 -0.27 -8.38
N LYS A 56 -2.09 -0.83 -8.85
CA LYS A 56 -0.99 -1.21 -7.97
C LYS A 56 -0.42 0.02 -7.30
N TYR A 57 0.06 -0.15 -6.07
CA TYR A 57 0.69 0.92 -5.30
C TYR A 57 1.82 1.62 -6.08
N GLU A 58 2.64 0.86 -6.81
CA GLU A 58 3.73 1.40 -7.63
C GLU A 58 3.20 2.28 -8.78
N ASP A 59 2.08 1.92 -9.39
CA ASP A 59 1.45 2.71 -10.46
C ASP A 59 0.89 4.03 -9.92
N ILE A 60 0.25 4.00 -8.73
CA ILE A 60 -0.26 5.18 -8.04
C ILE A 60 0.89 6.13 -7.66
N MET A 61 1.98 5.58 -7.12
CA MET A 61 3.17 6.36 -6.76
C MET A 61 3.84 6.98 -7.98
N ASN A 62 3.96 6.23 -9.08
CA ASN A 62 4.48 6.74 -10.34
C ASN A 62 3.60 7.88 -10.88
N PHE A 63 2.28 7.76 -10.76
CA PHE A 63 1.35 8.80 -11.18
C PHE A 63 1.48 10.07 -10.35
N MET A 64 1.60 9.96 -9.01
CA MET A 64 1.84 11.12 -8.13
C MET A 64 3.19 11.78 -8.41
N THR A 65 4.23 10.99 -8.69
CA THR A 65 5.56 11.50 -9.04
C THR A 65 5.49 12.27 -10.36
N PHE A 66 4.82 11.71 -11.36
CA PHE A 66 4.60 12.37 -12.64
C PHE A 66 3.78 13.67 -12.50
N ALA A 67 2.70 13.67 -11.71
CA ALA A 67 1.89 14.87 -11.49
C ALA A 67 2.68 15.99 -10.79
N THR A 68 3.51 15.63 -9.81
CA THR A 68 4.38 16.57 -9.10
C THR A 68 5.45 17.14 -10.02
N GLU A 69 6.10 16.29 -10.83
CA GLU A 69 7.12 16.72 -11.78
C GLU A 69 6.52 17.56 -12.92
N LYS A 70 5.31 17.23 -13.37
CA LYS A 70 4.54 18.03 -14.33
C LYS A 70 4.22 19.41 -13.76
N GLN A 71 3.75 19.49 -12.52
CA GLN A 71 3.48 20.76 -11.83
C GLN A 71 4.76 21.61 -11.72
N ARG A 72 5.88 20.97 -11.34
CA ARG A 72 7.19 21.61 -11.29
C ARG A 72 7.61 22.17 -12.65
N LEU A 73 7.46 21.39 -13.73
CA LEU A 73 7.78 21.83 -15.09
C LEU A 73 6.87 22.99 -15.54
N TYR A 74 5.57 22.94 -15.23
CA TYR A 74 4.65 24.04 -15.51
C TYR A 74 5.05 25.33 -14.79
N ASN A 75 5.48 25.24 -13.54
CA ASN A 75 5.95 26.41 -12.79
C ASN A 75 7.25 26.97 -13.40
N ILE A 76 8.21 26.12 -13.81
CA ILE A 76 9.44 26.58 -14.47
C ILE A 76 9.15 27.31 -15.80
N ILE A 77 8.15 26.86 -16.56
CA ILE A 77 7.80 27.47 -17.85
C ILE A 77 7.02 28.79 -17.68
N ASN A 78 6.25 28.91 -16.60
CA ASN A 78 5.35 30.06 -16.37
C ASN A 78 5.90 31.08 -15.36
N GLU A 79 7.01 30.80 -14.68
CA GLU A 79 7.76 31.82 -13.95
C GLU A 79 8.54 32.66 -14.97
N GLU A 80 8.12 33.93 -15.12
CA GLU A 80 8.84 34.99 -15.84
C GLU A 80 10.21 35.30 -15.22
#